data_AF-A0A7C5RTG3-F1
#
_entry.id   AF-A0A7C5RTG3-F1
#
_cell.length_a   1.000
_cell.length_b   1.000
_cell.length_c   1.000
_cell.angle_alpha   90.00
_cell.angle_beta   90.00
_cell.angle_gamma   90.00
#
_symmetry.space_group_name_H-M   'P 1'
#
loop_
_entity.id
_entity.type
_entity.pdbx_description
1 polymer ?
#
loop_
_entity_poly.entity_id
_entity_poly.type
_entity_poly.pdbx_seq_one_letter_code
_entity_poly.pdbx_strand_id
1 'polypeptide(L)' 'MYPSTFSIVAVDLANGELGIAVASKFLAVGAVVPWARAGAGAVATQSYANVSYGPRGLDLMAAGVSAQEALEQLLAD' A
#
# COMPACT_ATOMS: atom_id res chain seq x y z
N MET A 1 -19.12 -16.43 6.76
CA MET A 1 -18.98 -15.02 6.36
C MET A 1 -17.74 -14.92 5.47
N TYR A 2 -17.89 -14.63 4.18
CA TYR A 2 -16.73 -14.45 3.29
C TYR A 2 -16.23 -13.01 3.43
N PRO A 3 -14.98 -12.79 3.90
CA PRO A 3 -14.39 -11.46 3.89
C PRO A 3 -14.20 -11.00 2.44
N SER A 4 -14.50 -9.73 2.19
CA SER A 4 -14.28 -9.06 0.91
C SER A 4 -13.58 -7.75 1.21
N THR A 5 -12.41 -7.54 0.60
CA THR A 5 -11.65 -6.30 0.73
C THR A 5 -11.37 -5.77 -0.67
N PHE A 6 -11.67 -4.50 -0.88
CA PHE A 6 -11.32 -3.76 -2.09
C PHE A 6 -10.50 -2.55 -1.68
N SER A 7 -9.43 -2.26 -2.42
CA SER A 7 -8.63 -1.07 -2.22
C SER A 7 -8.25 -0.45 -3.56
N ILE A 8 -7.98 0.85 -3.53
CA ILE A 8 -7.52 1.64 -4.69
C ILE A 8 -6.43 2.59 -4.24
N VAL A 9 -5.37 2.68 -5.04
CA VAL A 9 -4.33 3.70 -4.95
C VAL A 9 -4.53 4.64 -6.13
N ALA A 10 -4.48 5.94 -5.88
CA ALA A 10 -4.57 6.96 -6.91
C ALA A 10 -3.53 8.05 -6.68
N VAL A 11 -3.11 8.69 -7.78
CA VAL A 11 -2.22 9.85 -7.77
C VAL A 11 -2.86 10.97 -8.58
N ASP A 12 -2.86 12.17 -8.04
CA ASP A 12 -3.14 13.40 -8.77
C ASP A 12 -1.82 13.97 -9.28
N LEU A 13 -1.55 13.80 -10.57
CA LEU A 13 -0.31 14.26 -11.20
C LEU A 13 -0.21 15.80 -11.28
N ALA A 14 -1.33 16.53 -11.22
CA ALA A 14 -1.31 17.99 -11.28
C ALA A 14 -0.82 18.60 -9.95
N ASN A 15 -1.22 18.01 -8.83
CA ASN A 15 -0.88 18.49 -7.48
C ASN A 15 0.23 17.68 -6.80
N GLY A 16 0.61 16.52 -7.36
CA GLY A 16 1.60 15.61 -6.77
C GLY A 16 1.07 14.88 -5.53
N GLU A 17 -0.25 14.84 -5.34
CA GLU A 17 -0.90 14.17 -4.21
C GLU A 17 -1.12 12.70 -4.50
N LEU A 18 -1.06 11.86 -3.47
CA LEU A 18 -1.36 10.43 -3.60
C LEU A 18 -2.27 10.00 -2.45
N GLY A 19 -3.17 9.07 -2.75
CA GLY A 19 -4.19 8.61 -1.80
C GLY A 19 -4.45 7.12 -1.93
N ILE A 20 -4.96 6.55 -0.84
CA ILE A 20 -5.36 5.15 -0.76
C ILE A 20 -6.73 5.09 -0.09
N ALA A 21 -7.67 4.36 -0.68
CA ALA A 21 -8.94 4.03 -0.07
C ALA A 21 -9.10 2.52 0.04
N VAL A 22 -9.74 2.06 1.12
CA VAL A 22 -10.01 0.65 1.37
C VAL A 22 -11.41 0.48 1.95
N ALA A 23 -12.13 -0.53 1.48
CA ALA A 23 -13.40 -0.97 2.02
C ALA A 23 -13.31 -2.47 2.35
N SER A 24 -13.72 -2.86 3.56
CA SER A 24 -13.68 -4.25 4.00
C SER A 24 -14.78 -4.56 5.03
N LYS A 25 -15.11 -5.85 5.13
CA LYS A 25 -15.87 -6.39 6.28
C LYS A 25 -15.00 -6.56 7.54
N PHE A 26 -13.69 -6.38 7.43
CA PHE A 26 -12.75 -6.39 8.55
C PHE A 26 -12.78 -5.05 9.29
N LEU A 27 -12.89 -5.10 10.63
CA LEU A 27 -12.94 -3.92 11.48
C LEU A 27 -11.61 -3.17 11.44
N ALA A 28 -11.67 -1.83 11.40
CA ALA A 28 -10.49 -0.96 11.43
C ALA A 28 -9.45 -1.26 10.32
N VAL A 29 -9.90 -1.69 9.14
CA VAL A 29 -9.03 -2.01 7.99
C VAL A 29 -8.07 -0.88 7.60
N GLY A 30 -8.44 0.38 7.88
CA GLY A 30 -7.59 1.56 7.64
C GLY A 30 -6.28 1.58 8.44
N ALA A 31 -6.17 0.82 9.54
CA ALA A 31 -4.94 0.68 10.30
C ALA A 31 -3.99 -0.40 9.75
N VAL A 32 -4.45 -1.21 8.78
CA VAL A 32 -3.74 -2.41 8.30
C VAL A 32 -3.36 -2.28 6.83
N VAL A 33 -4.30 -1.87 5.98
CA VAL A 33 -4.14 -1.94 4.52
C VAL A 33 -3.42 -0.73 3.93
N PRO A 34 -3.86 0.52 4.17
CA PRO A 34 -3.32 1.67 3.45
C PRO A 34 -2.07 2.24 4.13
N TRP A 35 -0.98 2.33 3.36
CA TRP A 35 0.28 2.97 3.78
C TRP A 35 0.71 4.00 2.73
N ALA A 36 0.77 5.27 3.11
CA ALA A 36 1.17 6.36 2.22
C ALA A 36 2.26 7.20 2.87
N ARG A 37 3.27 7.61 2.08
CA ARG A 37 4.33 8.52 2.53
C ARG A 37 4.66 9.51 1.43
N ALA A 38 4.58 10.80 1.74
CA ALA A 38 4.93 11.88 0.82
C ALA A 38 6.39 11.73 0.34
N GLY A 39 6.61 11.93 -0.96
CA GLY A 39 7.93 11.78 -1.60
C GLY A 39 8.41 10.33 -1.76
N ALA A 40 7.64 9.33 -1.32
CA ALA A 40 7.98 7.91 -1.49
C ALA A 40 6.95 7.17 -2.33
N GLY A 41 5.70 7.08 -1.88
CA GLY A 41 4.64 6.36 -2.60
C GLY A 41 3.49 5.87 -1.72
N ALA A 42 2.79 4.85 -2.22
CA ALA A 42 1.66 4.20 -1.57
C ALA A 42 1.74 2.66 -1.70
N VAL A 43 1.35 1.96 -0.64
CA VAL A 43 1.26 0.49 -0.59
C VAL A 43 -0.09 0.10 0.02
N ALA A 44 -0.81 -0.80 -0.64
CA ALA A 44 -2.03 -1.42 -0.14
C ALA A 44 -1.77 -2.91 0.14
N THR A 45 -1.35 -3.24 1.36
CA THR A 45 -1.14 -4.65 1.78
C THR A 45 -2.48 -5.24 2.24
N GLN A 46 -3.07 -6.11 1.42
CA GLN A 46 -4.40 -6.68 1.65
C GLN A 46 -4.43 -8.18 1.40
N SER A 47 -5.48 -8.85 1.88
CA SER A 47 -5.62 -10.31 1.92
C SER A 47 -4.54 -10.97 2.79
N TYR A 48 -4.92 -11.56 3.93
CA TYR A 48 -3.96 -12.07 4.93
C TYR A 48 -2.78 -11.09 5.12
N ALA A 49 -3.12 -9.81 5.35
CA ALA A 49 -2.20 -8.70 5.19
C ALA A 49 -0.92 -8.88 6.02
N ASN A 50 0.22 -8.76 5.36
CA ASN A 50 1.50 -8.60 6.03
C ASN A 50 1.75 -7.11 6.24
N VAL A 51 1.55 -6.64 7.47
CA VAL A 51 1.72 -5.21 7.83
C VAL A 51 3.14 -4.71 7.63
N SER A 52 4.14 -5.60 7.58
CA SER A 52 5.53 -5.19 7.33
C SER A 52 5.75 -4.69 5.89
N TYR A 53 4.93 -5.11 4.93
CA TYR A 53 5.07 -4.70 3.53
C TYR A 53 4.81 -3.20 3.32
N GLY A 54 3.94 -2.60 4.15
CA GLY A 54 3.66 -1.18 4.12
C GLY A 54 4.92 -0.32 4.28
N PRO A 55 5.55 -0.29 5.46
CA PRO A 55 6.76 0.51 5.69
C PRO A 55 7.94 0.06 4.80
N ARG A 56 8.15 -1.25 4.61
CA ARG A 56 9.27 -1.76 3.80
C ARG A 56 9.16 -1.36 2.33
N GLY A 57 7.98 -1.46 1.74
CA GLY A 57 7.75 -1.02 0.35
C GLY A 57 7.93 0.50 0.19
N LEU A 58 7.47 1.28 1.18
CA LEU A 58 7.70 2.72 1.20
C LEU A 58 9.19 3.08 1.36
N ASP A 59 9.95 2.32 2.14
CA ASP A 59 11.40 2.52 2.29
C ASP A 59 12.15 2.19 0.99
N LEU A 60 11.77 1.12 0.29
CA LEU A 60 12.32 0.78 -1.03
C LEU A 60 12.03 1.88 -2.06
N MET A 61 10.78 2.34 -2.16
CA MET A 61 10.41 3.41 -3.08
C MET A 61 11.07 4.74 -2.72
N ALA A 62 11.24 5.05 -1.43
CA ALA A 62 11.99 6.22 -0.98
C ALA A 62 13.49 6.16 -1.38
N ALA A 63 14.05 4.95 -1.52
CA ALA A 63 15.41 4.73 -2.01
C ALA A 63 15.53 4.76 -3.55
N GLY A 64 14.43 5.01 -4.27
CA GLY A 64 14.41 5.11 -5.73
C GLY A 64 14.09 3.81 -6.46
N VAL A 65 13.75 2.74 -5.74
CA VAL A 65 13.26 1.49 -6.35
C VAL A 65 11.86 1.72 -6.93
N SER A 66 11.57 1.20 -8.12
CA SER A 66 10.23 1.34 -8.69
C SER A 66 9.19 0.57 -7.86
N ALA A 67 7.92 0.97 -7.92
CA ALA A 67 6.85 0.27 -7.21
C ALA A 67 6.75 -1.22 -7.60
N GLN A 68 7.03 -1.54 -8.86
CA GLN A 68 7.03 -2.91 -9.37
C GLN A 68 8.17 -3.74 -8.78
N GLU A 69 9.40 -3.23 -8.82
CA GLU A 69 10.57 -3.92 -8.24
C GLU A 69 10.45 -4.04 -6.71
N ALA A 70 9.90 -3.04 -6.03
CA ALA A 70 9.65 -3.09 -4.60
C ALA A 70 8.64 -4.20 -4.26
N LEU A 71 7.57 -4.34 -5.05
CA LEU A 71 6.61 -5.44 -4.90
C LEU A 71 7.28 -6.80 -5.09
N GLU A 72 8.11 -6.96 -6.13
CA GLU A 72 8.82 -8.21 -6.41
C GLU A 72 9.76 -8.61 -5.28
N GLN A 73 10.52 -7.65 -4.72
CA GLN A 73 11.39 -7.90 -3.57
C GLN A 73 10.60 -8.32 -2.33
N LEU A 74 9.48 -7.65 -2.04
CA LEU A 74 8.65 -7.98 -0.88
C LEU A 74 8.03 -9.39 -0.96
N LEU A 75 7.70 -9.84 -2.17
CA LEU A 75 7.09 -11.16 -2.42
C LEU A 75 8.11 -12.30 -2.49
N ALA A 76 9.40 -11.99 -2.60
CA ALA A 76 10.47 -12.97 -2.66
C ALA A 76 11.01 -13.41 -1.27
N ASP A 77 10.63 -12.69 -0.21
CA ASP A 77 10.97 -13.01 1.20
C ASP A 77 10.04 -14.05 1.84
#